data_AF-A0A5C7Q5Z8-F1
#
_entry.id   AF-A0A5C7Q5Z8-F1
#
_cell.length_a   1.000
_cell.length_b   1.000
_cell.length_c   1.000
_cell.angle_alpha   90.00
_cell.angle_beta   90.00
_cell.angle_gamma   90.00
#
_symmetry.space_group_name_H-M   'P 1'
#
loop_
_entity.id
_entity.type
_entity.pdbx_description
1 polymer ?
#
loop_
_entity_poly.entity_id
_entity_poly.type
_entity_poly.pdbx_seq_one_letter_code
_entity_poly.pdbx_strand_id
1 'polypeptide(L)' 'FSAFVNQGVPAMFFFVGVSEPQQFMDSLKPGGKPLPFNHSPQFAPVPEPSIKTGVRAMSMAVLNVMARK' A
#
# COMPACT_ATOMS: atom_id res chain seq x y z
N PHE A 1 -12.81 -7.69 -5.73
CA PHE A 1 -11.67 -8.54 -6.12
C PHE A 1 -11.78 -9.94 -5.50
N SER A 2 -12.11 -10.07 -4.20
CA SER A 2 -12.30 -11.36 -3.51
C SER A 2 -13.34 -12.29 -4.18
N ALA A 3 -14.46 -11.74 -4.67
CA ALA A 3 -15.43 -12.52 -5.44
C ALA A 3 -14.83 -13.14 -6.73
N PHE A 4 -13.92 -12.44 -7.41
CA PHE A 4 -13.24 -12.97 -8.61
C PHE A 4 -12.21 -14.04 -8.24
N VAL A 5 -11.46 -13.83 -7.16
CA VAL A 5 -10.52 -14.83 -6.61
C VAL A 5 -11.26 -16.12 -6.24
N ASN A 6 -12.43 -16.01 -5.58
CA ASN A 6 -13.25 -17.16 -5.21
C ASN A 6 -13.79 -17.93 -6.43
N GLN A 7 -13.87 -17.30 -7.60
CA GLN A 7 -14.25 -17.92 -8.87
C GLN A 7 -13.04 -18.42 -9.69
N GLY A 8 -11.83 -18.43 -9.09
CA GLY A 8 -10.61 -18.94 -9.72
C GLY A 8 -9.86 -17.94 -10.61
N VAL A 9 -10.28 -16.67 -10.65
CA VAL A 9 -9.53 -15.63 -11.38
C VAL A 9 -8.26 -15.27 -10.60
N PRO A 10 -7.06 -15.38 -11.19
CA PRO A 10 -5.85 -14.94 -10.54
C PRO A 10 -5.92 -13.44 -10.21
N ALA A 11 -5.61 -13.08 -8.96
CA ALA A 11 -5.55 -11.68 -8.54
C ALA A 11 -4.35 -11.43 -7.64
N MET A 12 -3.92 -10.18 -7.58
CA MET A 12 -2.87 -9.71 -6.68
C MET A 12 -3.41 -8.59 -5.79
N PHE A 13 -2.98 -8.58 -4.54
CA PHE A 13 -3.21 -7.51 -3.59
C PHE A 13 -1.88 -7.16 -2.93
N PHE A 14 -1.56 -5.87 -2.82
CA PHE A 14 -0.36 -5.40 -2.14
C PHE A 14 -0.67 -4.10 -1.41
N PHE A 15 0.06 -3.88 -0.31
CA PHE A 15 -0.01 -2.63 0.42
C PHE A 15 1.06 -1.66 -0.09
N VAL A 16 0.72 -0.38 -0.06
CA VAL A 16 1.67 0.72 -0.30
C VAL A 16 1.92 1.40 1.03
N GLY A 17 3.18 1.64 1.37
CA GLY A 17 3.54 2.41 2.55
C GLY A 17 3.10 3.87 2.38
N VAL A 18 2.40 4.40 3.38
CA VAL A 18 1.84 5.76 3.35
C VAL A 18 2.28 6.64 4.53
N SER A 19 2.88 6.03 5.55
CA SER A 19 3.39 6.73 6.73
C SER A 19 4.68 7.47 6.40
N GLU A 20 4.94 8.53 7.15
CA GLU A 20 6.24 9.20 7.09
C GLU A 20 7.34 8.23 7.59
N PRO A 21 8.48 8.11 6.89
CA PRO A 21 9.52 7.14 7.21
C PRO A 21 10.01 7.18 8.66
N GLN A 22 10.28 8.36 9.22
CA GLN A 22 10.75 8.47 10.60
C GLN A 22 9.66 8.05 11.60
N GLN A 23 8.39 8.39 11.36
CA GLN A 23 7.27 7.93 12.19
C GLN A 23 7.15 6.40 12.20
N PHE A 24 7.35 5.76 11.04
CA PHE A 24 7.40 4.30 10.97
C PHE A 24 8.55 3.74 11.80
N MET A 25 9.77 4.27 11.64
CA MET A 25 10.95 3.82 12.41
C MET A 25 10.78 4.05 13.92
N ASP A 26 10.15 5.15 14.33
CA ASP A 26 9.86 5.44 15.73
C ASP A 26 8.83 4.48 16.32
N SER A 27 7.85 4.05 15.53
CA SER A 27 6.85 3.05 15.94
C SER A 27 7.44 1.67 16.23
N LEU A 28 8.63 1.36 15.68
CA LEU A 28 9.32 0.08 15.87
C LEU A 28 10.21 0.06 17.13
N LYS A 29 10.47 1.21 17.76
CA LYS A 29 11.29 1.28 18.98
C LYS A 29 10.55 0.65 20.17
N PRO A 30 11.26 0.12 21.19
CA PRO A 30 10.62 -0.36 22.43
C PRO A 30 9.77 0.75 23.07
N GLY A 31 8.47 0.49 23.25
CA GLY A 31 7.51 1.49 23.76
C GLY A 31 7.07 2.54 22.73
N GLY A 32 7.41 2.36 21.44
CA GLY A 32 6.99 3.25 20.36
C GLY A 32 5.48 3.31 20.19
N LYS A 33 4.95 4.48 19.83
CA LYS A 33 3.52 4.66 19.57
C LYS A 33 3.14 3.93 18.27
N PRO A 34 2.09 3.09 18.27
CA PRO A 34 1.65 2.41 17.06
C PRO A 34 1.15 3.40 16.00
N LEU A 35 1.36 3.06 14.73
CA LEU A 35 0.80 3.83 13.62
C LEU A 35 -0.72 3.70 13.56
N PRO A 36 -1.46 4.79 13.27
CA PRO A 36 -2.89 4.72 13.04
C PRO A 36 -3.25 3.85 11.83
N PHE A 37 -4.29 3.03 11.96
CA PHE A 37 -4.83 2.24 10.85
C PHE A 37 -5.69 3.10 9.91
N ASN A 38 -5.87 2.70 8.64
CA ASN A 38 -6.51 3.53 7.60
C ASN A 38 -7.98 3.92 7.82
N HIS A 39 -8.66 3.36 8.83
CA HIS A 39 -10.03 3.74 9.22
C HIS A 39 -10.11 4.48 10.56
N SER A 40 -8.96 4.83 11.15
CA SER A 40 -8.89 5.65 12.36
C SER A 40 -9.06 7.14 12.01
N PRO A 41 -9.70 7.94 12.87
CA PRO A 41 -9.74 9.40 12.72
C PRO A 41 -8.36 10.07 12.91
N GLN A 42 -7.34 9.32 13.33
CA GLN A 42 -5.95 9.76 13.44
C GLN A 42 -5.10 9.38 12.22
N PHE A 43 -5.69 8.70 11.22
CA PHE A 43 -4.96 8.31 10.02
C PHE A 43 -4.62 9.54 9.16
N ALA A 44 -3.32 9.76 8.94
CA ALA A 44 -2.80 10.88 8.17
C ALA A 44 -1.63 10.40 7.28
N PRO A 45 -1.89 9.99 6.03
CA PRO A 45 -0.84 9.56 5.10
C PRO A 45 -0.03 10.76 4.57
N VAL A 46 1.22 10.54 4.15
CA VAL A 46 2.01 11.56 3.44
C VAL A 46 1.51 11.67 2.00
N PRO A 47 0.78 12.73 1.60
CA PRO A 47 -0.12 12.64 0.44
C PRO A 47 0.61 12.42 -0.89
N GLU A 48 1.56 13.28 -1.23
CA GLU A 48 2.24 13.26 -2.52
C GLU A 48 3.02 11.95 -2.79
N PRO A 49 3.93 11.49 -1.91
CA PRO A 49 4.67 10.25 -2.15
C PRO A 49 3.77 9.01 -2.13
N SER A 50 2.71 9.00 -1.31
CA SER A 50 1.76 7.87 -1.25
C SER A 50 1.03 7.70 -2.58
N ILE A 51 0.46 8.79 -3.12
CA ILE A 51 -0.28 8.77 -4.38
C ILE A 51 0.64 8.39 -5.54
N LYS A 52 1.80 9.06 -5.65
CA LYS A 52 2.77 8.78 -6.72
C LYS A 52 3.25 7.33 -6.70
N THR A 53 3.53 6.79 -5.51
CA THR A 53 3.98 5.40 -5.36
C THR A 53 2.89 4.41 -5.72
N GLY A 54 1.66 4.62 -5.26
CA GLY A 54 0.52 3.75 -5.58
C GLY A 54 0.22 3.70 -7.08
N VAL A 55 0.16 4.86 -7.74
CA VAL A 55 -0.04 4.94 -9.20
C VAL A 55 1.09 4.22 -9.93
N ARG A 56 2.35 4.52 -9.60
CA ARG A 56 3.50 3.87 -10.23
C ARG A 56 3.46 2.35 -10.05
N ALA A 57 3.21 1.87 -8.84
CA ALA A 57 3.18 0.43 -8.55
C ALA A 57 2.07 -0.28 -9.34
N MET A 58 0.85 0.27 -9.36
CA MET A 58 -0.27 -0.30 -10.13
C MET A 58 0.01 -0.29 -11.64
N SER A 59 0.49 0.84 -12.18
CA SER A 59 0.83 0.94 -13.61
C SER A 59 1.91 -0.06 -14.00
N MET A 60 2.97 -0.19 -13.19
CA MET A 60 4.04 -1.15 -13.44
C MET A 60 3.56 -2.59 -13.37
N ALA A 61 2.67 -2.93 -12.43
CA ALA A 61 2.09 -4.28 -12.34
C ALA A 61 1.32 -4.64 -13.62
N VAL A 62 0.49 -3.73 -14.14
CA VAL A 62 -0.25 -3.94 -15.39
C VAL A 62 0.69 -4.03 -16.59
N LEU A 63 1.64 -3.09 -16.71
CA LEU A 63 2.59 -3.09 -17.82
C LEU A 63 3.43 -4.38 -17.84
N ASN A 64 3.83 -4.88 -16.67
CA ASN A 64 4.61 -6.12 -16.57
C ASN A 64 3.83 -7.34 -17.08
N VAL A 65 2.53 -7.45 -16.82
CA VAL A 65 1.72 -8.60 -17.28
C VAL A 65 1.20 -8.44 -18.71
N MET A 66 1.06 -7.19 -19.20
CA MET A 66 0.55 -6.90 -20.54
C MET A 66 1.64 -6.66 -21.59
N ALA A 67 2.92 -6.55 -21.17
CA ALA A 67 4.03 -6.42 -22.10
C ALA A 67 4.00 -7.59 -23.09
N ARG A 68 4.01 -7.28 -24.39
CA ARG A 68 4.16 -8.32 -25.42
C ARG A 68 5.52 -8.96 -25.23
N LYS A 69 5.56 -10.30 -25.31
CA LYS A 69 6.82 -11.03 -25.44
C LYS A 69 7.56 -10.61 -26.69
#